data_AF-A0A0Q5T641-F1
#
_entry.id   AF-A0A0Q5T641-F1
#
_cell.length_a   1.000
_cell.length_b   1.000
_cell.length_c   1.000
_cell.angle_alpha   90.00
_cell.angle_beta   90.00
_cell.angle_gamma   90.00
#
_symmetry.space_group_name_H-M   'P 1'
#
loop_
_entity.id
_entity.type
_entity.pdbx_description
1 polymer ?
#
loop_
_entity_poly.entity_id
_entity_poly.type
_entity_poly.pdbx_seq_one_letter_code
_entity_poly.pdbx_strand_id
1 'polypeptide(L)'
;METKNTIASESRIPNEQKLADARSLIADFFHATDLDYMRVELWEFLKSVTTERPFSFLGDPSTVLCLERHFQKMLTACRLLLEVAEDDGAHLNISDLQPFSHAQIEADRRYMRDVQELNDRYGGMIRRLSLAETEQPLLAIKRVFEIYSYDQWQQILEDWVEYGLGKVSICEATGECAEIIQYELLESLLEAVFLISRRDAGIPYQKRRLGKVAGSKAIIELLIAALDPLLIFEVKHPTPDSTEQKPYRDLLIVFADDNQKPFKEHQPIVELFSMGDERLCCSVHKLSDLHHALTAGQVYFSLACTTENLVYERSVSPLPEVLPETLAQLINKSRQGFVIGMNKARKFYEGAGYYQQLGEHALSMFMLQQAVETTFRTTAIALYGNERRTHSIRSLKRFNQRLTPQLNDIFPGGLPDEERLLQLLEDAYLEARYNLHYQVSEQDLHLISSRVFRLLELAEAVFEERLTTIRI
;
A
#
# COMPACT_ATOMS: atom_id res chain seq x y z
N MET A 1 -63.91 46.51 5.77
CA MET A 1 -63.96 45.42 4.78
C MET A 1 -62.53 45.11 4.42
N GLU A 2 -61.94 44.20 5.19
CA GLU A 2 -60.57 43.73 5.01
C GLU A 2 -60.54 42.72 3.86
N THR A 3 -59.64 42.92 2.91
CA THR A 3 -59.26 41.90 1.95
C THR A 3 -57.88 41.38 2.31
N LYS A 4 -57.88 40.13 2.77
CA LYS A 4 -56.72 39.27 3.03
C LYS A 4 -55.72 39.32 1.87
N ASN A 5 -54.46 39.58 2.20
CA ASN A 5 -53.33 39.08 1.43
C ASN A 5 -52.56 38.11 2.32
N THR A 6 -52.81 36.83 2.07
CA THR A 6 -52.06 35.69 2.58
C THR A 6 -50.73 35.66 1.83
N ILE A 7 -49.64 36.10 2.47
CA ILE A 7 -48.28 35.81 2.00
C ILE A 7 -47.84 34.55 2.73
N ALA A 8 -47.53 33.53 1.93
CA ALA A 8 -47.09 32.22 2.34
C ALA A 8 -45.85 32.32 3.23
N SER A 9 -45.93 31.75 4.43
CA SER A 9 -44.79 31.40 5.25
C SER A 9 -44.01 30.28 4.55
N GLU A 10 -42.79 30.57 4.11
CA GLU A 10 -41.82 29.53 3.76
C GLU A 10 -41.71 28.57 4.94
N SER A 11 -42.11 27.33 4.73
CA SER A 11 -42.09 26.26 5.72
C SER A 11 -40.64 25.95 6.10
N ARG A 12 -40.13 26.56 7.16
CA ARG A 12 -38.87 26.13 7.78
C ARG A 12 -39.06 24.69 8.27
N ILE A 13 -38.35 23.77 7.64
CA ILE A 13 -38.29 22.36 8.06
C ILE A 13 -37.78 22.34 9.52
N PRO A 14 -38.48 21.67 10.46
CA PRO A 14 -38.04 21.58 11.85
C PRO A 14 -36.64 20.95 11.99
N ASN A 15 -35.83 21.39 12.95
CA ASN A 15 -34.47 20.86 13.17
C ASN A 15 -34.46 19.34 13.40
N GLU A 16 -35.48 18.79 14.07
CA GLU A 16 -35.64 17.34 14.25
C GLU A 16 -35.81 16.60 12.91
N GLN A 17 -36.53 17.19 11.95
CA GLN A 17 -36.71 16.62 10.62
C GLN A 17 -35.43 16.74 9.79
N LYS A 18 -34.72 17.88 9.86
CA LYS A 18 -33.42 18.05 9.19
C LYS A 18 -32.38 17.03 9.69
N LEU A 19 -32.33 16.77 10.99
CA LEU A 19 -31.47 15.74 11.59
C LEU A 19 -31.85 14.33 11.14
N ALA A 20 -33.15 14.02 11.10
CA ALA A 20 -33.64 12.72 10.65
C ALA A 20 -33.31 12.49 9.16
N ASP A 21 -33.50 13.50 8.32
CA ASP A 21 -33.19 13.44 6.89
C ASP A 21 -31.67 13.29 6.66
N ALA A 22 -30.84 14.05 7.39
CA ALA A 22 -29.39 13.93 7.32
C ALA A 22 -28.91 12.53 7.75
N ARG A 23 -29.47 11.99 8.83
CA ARG A 23 -29.15 10.64 9.32
C ARG A 23 -29.56 9.55 8.34
N SER A 24 -30.73 9.69 7.72
CA SER A 24 -31.18 8.75 6.67
C SER A 24 -30.22 8.76 5.48
N LEU A 25 -29.82 9.94 5.01
CA LEU A 25 -28.87 10.09 3.90
C LEU A 25 -27.50 9.48 4.21
N ILE A 26 -27.03 9.61 5.46
CA ILE A 26 -25.77 9.02 5.93
C ILE A 26 -25.89 7.50 6.06
N ALA A 27 -27.01 6.99 6.59
CA ALA A 27 -27.26 5.56 6.71
C ALA A 27 -27.32 4.88 5.33
N ASP A 28 -28.05 5.47 4.38
CA ASP A 28 -28.13 4.99 2.99
C ASP A 28 -26.75 4.94 2.29
N PHE A 29 -25.81 5.79 2.72
CA PHE A 29 -24.46 5.86 2.17
C PHE A 29 -23.51 4.79 2.74
N PHE A 30 -23.61 4.40 4.02
CA PHE A 30 -22.62 3.55 4.70
C PHE A 30 -22.98 2.05 4.83
N HIS A 31 -24.01 1.56 4.12
CA HIS A 31 -24.57 0.24 4.40
C HIS A 31 -23.93 -0.98 3.68
N ALA A 32 -22.91 -0.84 2.83
CA ALA A 32 -22.40 -2.01 2.06
C ALA A 32 -20.88 -2.11 1.76
N THR A 33 -20.06 -1.07 1.91
CA THR A 33 -18.61 -1.11 1.62
C THR A 33 -17.84 -0.12 2.51
N ASP A 34 -16.80 -0.61 3.19
CA ASP A 34 -16.05 0.11 4.24
C ASP A 34 -15.36 1.37 3.67
N LEU A 35 -15.12 2.38 4.52
CA LEU A 35 -14.53 3.70 4.20
C LEU A 35 -13.35 3.60 3.20
N ASP A 36 -12.54 2.56 3.31
CA ASP A 36 -11.38 2.32 2.46
C ASP A 36 -11.72 2.06 0.99
N TYR A 37 -12.86 1.43 0.70
CA TYR A 37 -13.31 1.22 -0.68
C TYR A 37 -13.69 2.56 -1.34
N MET A 38 -14.40 3.42 -0.61
CA MET A 38 -14.77 4.76 -1.08
C MET A 38 -13.54 5.64 -1.32
N ARG A 39 -12.48 5.49 -0.51
CA ARG A 39 -11.21 6.20 -0.71
C ARG A 39 -10.50 5.77 -2.00
N VAL A 40 -10.51 4.47 -2.29
CA VAL A 40 -9.94 3.94 -3.54
C VAL A 40 -10.71 4.48 -4.75
N GLU A 41 -12.04 4.42 -4.70
CA GLU A 41 -12.89 4.92 -5.79
C GLU A 41 -12.77 6.45 -6.00
N LEU A 42 -12.72 7.23 -4.92
CA LEU A 42 -12.51 8.68 -4.98
C LEU A 42 -11.12 9.03 -5.55
N TRP A 43 -10.09 8.24 -5.23
CA TRP A 43 -8.75 8.41 -5.79
C TRP A 43 -8.69 8.07 -7.29
N GLU A 44 -9.36 7.01 -7.72
CA GLU A 44 -9.49 6.69 -9.14
C GLU A 44 -10.26 7.76 -9.90
N PHE A 45 -11.25 8.38 -9.26
CA PHE A 45 -12.00 9.48 -9.84
C PHE A 45 -11.10 10.71 -10.04
N LEU A 46 -10.33 11.12 -9.03
CA LEU A 46 -9.35 12.21 -9.16
C LEU A 46 -8.37 11.93 -10.31
N LYS A 47 -7.85 10.69 -10.42
CA LYS A 47 -6.95 10.31 -11.52
C LYS A 47 -7.58 10.46 -12.89
N SER A 48 -8.85 10.06 -13.06
CA SER A 48 -9.51 10.22 -14.36
C SER A 48 -9.72 11.68 -14.75
N VAL A 49 -9.94 12.55 -13.76
CA VAL A 49 -10.19 13.97 -13.98
C VAL A 49 -8.89 14.72 -14.31
N THR A 50 -7.76 14.26 -13.75
CA THR A 50 -6.46 14.95 -13.83
C THR A 50 -5.48 14.36 -14.84
N THR A 51 -5.78 13.22 -15.48
CA THR A 51 -4.90 12.55 -16.45
C THR A 51 -5.57 12.39 -17.82
N GLU A 52 -4.78 12.21 -18.89
CA GLU A 52 -5.26 12.02 -20.28
C GLU A 52 -6.12 10.75 -20.50
N ARG A 53 -6.36 9.94 -19.46
CA ARG A 53 -7.07 8.67 -19.58
C ARG A 53 -8.44 8.77 -18.89
N PRO A 54 -9.56 8.66 -19.65
CA PRO A 54 -10.88 8.63 -19.05
C PRO A 54 -11.05 7.46 -18.08
N PHE A 55 -12.01 7.58 -17.16
CA PHE A 55 -12.30 6.58 -16.15
C PHE A 55 -12.59 5.18 -16.73
N SER A 56 -13.03 5.08 -17.98
CA SER A 56 -13.21 3.80 -18.69
C SER A 56 -11.96 2.92 -18.78
N PHE A 57 -10.77 3.48 -18.55
CA PHE A 57 -9.50 2.74 -18.46
C PHE A 57 -9.17 2.25 -17.05
N LEU A 58 -9.86 2.78 -16.04
CA LEU A 58 -9.67 2.46 -14.62
C LEU A 58 -10.78 1.52 -14.12
N GLY A 59 -12.01 1.68 -14.61
CA GLY A 59 -13.15 0.86 -14.21
C GLY A 59 -14.40 1.09 -15.07
N ASP A 60 -15.56 0.68 -14.57
CA ASP A 60 -16.85 0.92 -15.24
C ASP A 60 -17.23 2.41 -15.10
N PRO A 61 -17.48 3.14 -16.22
CA PRO A 61 -17.97 4.53 -16.20
C PRO A 61 -19.19 4.77 -15.30
N SER A 62 -20.03 3.75 -15.06
CA SER A 62 -21.17 3.84 -14.14
C SER A 62 -20.76 4.16 -12.70
N THR A 63 -19.53 3.83 -12.32
CA THR A 63 -18.94 4.09 -10.98
C THR A 63 -18.80 5.58 -10.72
N VAL A 64 -18.39 6.37 -11.72
CA VAL A 64 -18.26 7.84 -11.60
C VAL A 64 -19.61 8.49 -11.30
N LEU A 65 -20.66 8.07 -12.00
CA LEU A 65 -22.03 8.55 -11.79
C LEU A 65 -22.60 8.09 -10.44
N CYS A 66 -22.16 6.92 -9.95
CA CYS A 66 -22.52 6.42 -8.62
C CYS A 66 -21.86 7.27 -7.53
N LEU A 67 -20.55 7.53 -7.65
CA LEU A 67 -19.76 8.35 -6.74
C LEU A 67 -20.29 9.78 -6.67
N GLU A 68 -20.55 10.42 -7.80
CA GLU A 68 -21.14 11.76 -7.87
C GLU A 68 -22.43 11.85 -7.05
N ARG A 69 -23.38 10.92 -7.29
CA ARG A 69 -24.65 10.85 -6.55
C ARG A 69 -24.44 10.62 -5.06
N HIS A 70 -23.45 9.80 -4.69
CA HIS A 70 -23.10 9.54 -3.30
C HIS A 70 -22.53 10.81 -2.62
N PHE A 71 -21.60 11.52 -3.26
CA PHE A 71 -21.04 12.76 -2.73
C PHE A 71 -22.09 13.89 -2.65
N GLN A 72 -22.98 14.01 -3.63
CA GLN A 72 -24.10 14.97 -3.59
C GLN A 72 -25.02 14.73 -2.39
N LYS A 73 -25.39 13.46 -2.13
CA LYS A 73 -26.18 13.09 -0.95
C LYS A 73 -25.44 13.38 0.35
N MET A 74 -24.14 13.09 0.40
CA MET A 74 -23.31 13.35 1.58
C MET A 74 -23.19 14.85 1.88
N LEU A 75 -22.91 15.68 0.86
CA LEU A 75 -22.85 17.13 0.98
C LEU A 75 -24.19 17.69 1.46
N THR A 76 -25.31 17.16 0.94
CA THR A 76 -26.65 17.53 1.40
C THR A 76 -26.85 17.22 2.88
N ALA A 77 -26.47 16.02 3.33
CA ALA A 77 -26.55 15.63 4.73
C ALA A 77 -25.67 16.50 5.64
N CYS A 78 -24.44 16.80 5.20
CA CYS A 78 -23.49 17.63 5.93
C CYS A 78 -23.98 19.07 6.10
N ARG A 79 -24.60 19.63 5.06
CA ARG A 79 -25.23 20.96 5.12
C ARG A 79 -26.36 20.99 6.15
N LEU A 80 -27.23 19.99 6.14
CA LEU A 80 -28.33 19.88 7.10
C LEU A 80 -27.82 19.74 8.54
N LEU A 81 -26.75 18.96 8.77
CA LEU A 81 -26.11 18.84 10.08
C LEU A 81 -25.50 20.14 10.57
N LEU A 82 -24.87 20.90 9.66
CA LEU A 82 -24.27 22.19 9.99
C LEU A 82 -25.33 23.24 10.32
N GLU A 83 -26.40 23.33 9.52
CA GLU A 83 -27.53 24.23 9.77
C GLU A 83 -28.16 23.99 11.15
N VAL A 84 -28.38 22.73 11.53
CA VAL A 84 -28.95 22.41 12.85
C VAL A 84 -27.99 22.76 13.99
N ALA A 85 -26.69 22.49 13.83
CA ALA A 85 -25.71 22.81 14.85
C ALA A 85 -25.55 24.33 15.08
N GLU A 86 -25.65 25.12 14.01
CA GLU A 86 -25.62 26.59 14.08
C GLU A 86 -26.90 27.16 14.69
N ASP A 87 -28.07 26.61 14.36
CA ASP A 87 -29.37 26.99 14.94
C ASP A 87 -29.46 26.64 16.45
N ASP A 88 -28.80 25.56 16.89
CA ASP A 88 -28.74 25.14 18.30
C ASP A 88 -27.66 25.88 19.12
N GLY A 89 -26.92 26.81 18.51
CA GLY A 89 -25.94 27.68 19.18
C GLY A 89 -24.58 27.04 19.44
N ALA A 90 -24.19 26.00 18.67
CA ALA A 90 -22.87 25.39 18.81
C ALA A 90 -21.75 26.39 18.46
N HIS A 91 -20.85 26.68 19.41
CA HIS A 91 -19.66 27.50 19.15
C HIS A 91 -18.62 26.73 18.33
N LEU A 92 -18.79 26.69 17.01
CA LEU A 92 -17.82 26.15 16.05
C LEU A 92 -16.77 27.22 15.71
N ASN A 93 -15.77 27.40 16.60
CA ASN A 93 -14.73 28.40 16.41
C ASN A 93 -13.55 27.84 15.59
N ILE A 94 -13.31 28.41 14.41
CA ILE A 94 -12.26 27.98 13.48
C ILE A 94 -10.98 28.83 13.64
N SER A 95 -11.00 29.86 14.49
CA SER A 95 -9.85 30.77 14.65
C SER A 95 -8.56 30.10 15.15
N ASP A 96 -8.63 28.90 15.74
CA ASP A 96 -7.48 28.09 16.15
C ASP A 96 -7.05 27.04 15.11
N LEU A 97 -7.81 26.89 14.01
CA LEU A 97 -7.49 26.04 12.87
C LEU A 97 -6.87 26.91 11.78
N GLN A 98 -5.54 26.96 11.75
CA GLN A 98 -4.83 27.59 10.64
C GLN A 98 -5.09 26.78 9.35
N PRO A 99 -5.61 27.39 8.26
CA PRO A 99 -5.57 26.76 6.95
C PRO A 99 -4.11 26.45 6.60
N PHE A 100 -3.85 25.32 5.94
CA PHE A 100 -2.50 24.98 5.50
C PHE A 100 -1.94 26.15 4.66
N SER A 101 -0.72 26.60 4.99
CA SER A 101 -0.10 27.70 4.25
C SER A 101 0.15 27.28 2.80
N HIS A 102 0.19 28.22 1.86
CA HIS A 102 0.47 27.92 0.44
C HIS A 102 1.81 27.17 0.25
N ALA A 103 2.78 27.42 1.14
CA ALA A 103 4.05 26.69 1.21
C ALA A 103 3.91 25.26 1.77
N GLN A 104 2.97 25.03 2.69
CA GLN A 104 2.58 23.68 3.13
C GLN A 104 1.84 22.92 2.05
N ILE A 105 0.95 23.58 1.30
CA ILE A 105 0.26 23.00 0.15
C ILE A 105 1.25 22.68 -0.98
N GLU A 106 2.31 23.48 -1.18
CA GLU A 106 3.37 23.17 -2.14
C GLU A 106 4.36 22.10 -1.67
N ALA A 107 4.63 22.04 -0.36
CA ALA A 107 5.36 20.93 0.25
C ALA A 107 4.54 19.63 0.15
N ASP A 108 3.22 19.71 0.36
CA ASP A 108 2.28 18.61 0.21
C ASP A 108 2.06 18.25 -1.28
N ARG A 109 2.14 19.19 -2.22
CA ARG A 109 2.20 18.91 -3.68
C ARG A 109 3.46 18.13 -4.08
N ARG A 110 4.60 18.40 -3.43
CA ARG A 110 5.83 17.60 -3.62
C ARG A 110 5.69 16.21 -2.96
N TYR A 111 5.06 16.14 -1.80
CA TYR A 111 4.76 14.95 -1.01
C TYR A 111 3.69 14.03 -1.67
N MET A 112 2.74 14.58 -2.42
CA MET A 112 1.70 13.84 -3.15
C MET A 112 2.22 13.12 -4.41
N ARG A 113 3.46 13.40 -4.86
CA ARG A 113 4.13 12.54 -5.85
C ARG A 113 4.57 11.19 -5.26
N ASP A 114 4.73 11.13 -3.94
CA ASP A 114 5.29 9.98 -3.21
C ASP A 114 4.26 9.37 -2.24
N VAL A 115 2.99 9.30 -2.63
CA VAL A 115 1.89 8.71 -1.82
C VAL A 115 2.15 7.22 -1.46
N GLN A 116 3.04 6.53 -2.18
CA GLN A 116 3.52 5.21 -1.79
C GLN A 116 4.50 5.26 -0.61
N GLU A 117 5.40 6.25 -0.56
CA GLU A 117 6.45 6.36 0.45
C GLU A 117 5.91 6.75 1.84
N LEU A 118 4.74 7.41 1.89
CA LEU A 118 4.08 7.80 3.14
C LEU A 118 3.21 6.73 3.76
N ASN A 119 2.58 5.91 2.92
CA ASN A 119 1.96 4.66 3.36
C ASN A 119 3.02 3.72 3.95
N ASP A 120 4.22 3.69 3.37
CA ASP A 120 5.33 2.87 3.85
C ASP A 120 6.03 3.46 5.10
N ARG A 121 6.16 4.79 5.24
CA ARG A 121 6.88 5.43 6.36
C ARG A 121 6.06 5.59 7.66
N TYR A 122 4.72 5.59 7.60
CA TYR A 122 3.87 5.80 8.79
C TYR A 122 2.88 4.67 9.12
N GLY A 123 2.83 3.58 8.35
CA GLY A 123 2.19 2.32 8.78
C GLY A 123 0.71 2.41 9.20
N GLY A 124 -0.06 3.39 8.74
CA GLY A 124 -1.45 3.56 9.15
C GLY A 124 -2.16 4.67 8.39
N MET A 125 -3.44 4.46 8.09
CA MET A 125 -4.34 5.37 7.38
C MET A 125 -4.00 6.84 7.62
N ILE A 126 -3.87 7.61 6.53
CA ILE A 126 -3.70 9.05 6.60
C ILE A 126 -4.95 9.63 7.28
N ARG A 127 -4.76 10.16 8.49
CA ARG A 127 -5.79 10.89 9.22
C ARG A 127 -5.93 12.26 8.57
N ARG A 128 -7.07 12.54 7.94
CA ARG A 128 -7.36 13.83 7.26
C ARG A 128 -8.04 14.84 8.20
N LEU A 129 -8.50 14.35 9.36
CA LEU A 129 -9.04 15.16 10.44
C LEU A 129 -7.95 15.51 11.47
N SER A 130 -7.90 16.79 11.87
CA SER A 130 -7.14 17.20 13.04
C SER A 130 -7.69 16.54 14.33
N LEU A 131 -6.93 16.67 15.43
CA LEU A 131 -7.38 16.19 16.75
C LEU A 131 -8.72 16.80 17.17
N ALA A 132 -8.86 18.12 16.98
CA ALA A 132 -10.10 18.85 17.26
C ALA A 132 -11.25 18.38 16.36
N GLU A 133 -11.01 18.18 15.06
CA GLU A 133 -12.04 17.70 14.13
C GLU A 133 -12.44 16.25 14.38
N THR A 134 -11.56 15.42 14.95
CA THR A 134 -11.93 14.05 15.33
C THR A 134 -12.80 14.03 16.59
N GLU A 135 -12.58 14.97 17.51
CA GLU A 135 -13.39 15.16 18.70
C GLU A 135 -14.74 15.81 18.36
N GLN A 136 -14.75 16.76 17.43
CA GLN A 136 -15.94 17.44 16.90
C GLN A 136 -15.95 17.44 15.36
N PRO A 137 -16.45 16.38 14.71
CA PRO A 137 -16.48 16.23 13.24
C PRO A 137 -17.17 17.35 12.47
N LEU A 138 -18.09 18.07 13.11
CA LEU A 138 -18.74 19.25 12.55
C LEU A 138 -17.77 20.38 12.19
N LEU A 139 -16.60 20.47 12.85
CA LEU A 139 -15.56 21.44 12.51
C LEU A 139 -14.99 21.19 11.10
N ALA A 140 -14.80 19.93 10.71
CA ALA A 140 -14.33 19.57 9.39
C ALA A 140 -15.39 19.82 8.32
N ILE A 141 -16.66 19.52 8.63
CA ILE A 141 -17.79 19.84 7.75
C ILE A 141 -17.86 21.36 7.52
N LYS A 142 -17.72 22.17 8.57
CA LYS A 142 -17.72 23.62 8.46
C LYS A 142 -16.59 24.14 7.58
N ARG A 143 -15.37 23.62 7.78
CA ARG A 143 -14.20 23.93 6.93
C ARG A 143 -14.45 23.67 5.44
N VAL A 144 -15.08 22.54 5.11
CA VAL A 144 -15.39 22.16 3.72
C VAL A 144 -16.34 23.16 3.04
N PHE A 145 -17.33 23.67 3.78
CA PHE A 145 -18.29 24.65 3.25
C PHE A 145 -17.82 26.11 3.29
N GLU A 146 -16.80 26.42 4.09
CA GLU A 146 -16.14 27.74 4.07
C GLU A 146 -15.21 27.91 2.85
N ILE A 147 -14.61 26.82 2.36
CA ILE A 147 -13.72 26.85 1.19
C ILE A 147 -14.53 26.85 -0.11
N TYR A 148 -15.55 26.00 -0.21
CA TYR A 148 -16.48 25.96 -1.34
C TYR A 148 -17.91 25.93 -0.82
N SER A 149 -18.76 26.83 -1.33
CA SER A 149 -20.19 26.83 -1.01
C SER A 149 -20.86 25.55 -1.51
N TYR A 150 -22.07 25.26 -1.02
CA TYR A 150 -22.85 24.11 -1.48
C TYR A 150 -23.05 24.12 -3.00
N ASP A 151 -23.37 25.28 -3.58
CA ASP A 151 -23.58 25.41 -5.02
C ASP A 151 -22.28 25.22 -5.82
N GLN A 152 -21.14 25.68 -5.28
CA GLN A 152 -19.83 25.44 -5.89
C GLN A 152 -19.47 23.95 -5.86
N TRP A 153 -19.78 23.23 -4.77
CA TRP A 153 -19.57 21.79 -4.71
C TRP A 153 -20.41 21.00 -5.71
N GLN A 154 -21.64 21.43 -6.00
CA GLN A 154 -22.44 20.80 -7.05
C GLN A 154 -21.77 20.94 -8.42
N GLN A 155 -21.33 22.15 -8.75
CA GLN A 155 -20.61 22.43 -10.01
C GLN A 155 -19.30 21.65 -10.10
N ILE A 156 -18.52 21.59 -9.02
CA ILE A 156 -17.27 20.82 -8.97
C ILE A 156 -17.51 19.34 -9.27
N LEU A 157 -18.55 18.73 -8.70
CA LEU A 157 -18.86 17.32 -8.94
C LEU A 157 -19.35 17.09 -10.39
N GLU A 158 -20.14 18.01 -10.93
CA GLU A 158 -20.56 17.97 -12.35
C GLU A 158 -19.35 18.05 -13.29
N ASP A 159 -18.43 18.99 -13.04
CA ASP A 159 -17.19 19.14 -13.80
C ASP A 159 -16.34 17.86 -13.71
N TRP A 160 -16.19 17.29 -12.51
CA TRP A 160 -15.45 16.04 -12.33
C TRP A 160 -16.06 14.89 -13.13
N VAL A 161 -17.39 14.79 -13.23
CA VAL A 161 -18.04 13.78 -14.07
C VAL A 161 -17.78 14.04 -15.55
N GLU A 162 -17.92 15.29 -16.01
CA GLU A 162 -17.68 15.67 -17.40
C GLU A 162 -16.26 15.33 -17.83
N TYR A 163 -15.25 15.73 -17.04
CA TYR A 163 -13.84 15.51 -17.35
C TYR A 163 -13.38 14.08 -17.06
N GLY A 164 -13.89 13.44 -16.00
CA GLY A 164 -13.57 12.05 -15.66
C GLY A 164 -14.05 11.04 -16.70
N LEU A 165 -15.14 11.35 -17.41
CA LEU A 165 -15.64 10.55 -18.55
C LEU A 165 -15.14 11.06 -19.91
N GLY A 166 -14.52 12.24 -19.93
CA GLY A 166 -14.03 12.93 -21.13
C GLY A 166 -12.67 12.45 -21.60
N LYS A 167 -12.32 12.80 -22.85
CA LYS A 167 -10.98 12.52 -23.43
C LYS A 167 -9.94 13.60 -23.11
N VAL A 168 -10.38 14.71 -22.55
CA VAL A 168 -9.54 15.86 -22.19
C VAL A 168 -9.61 15.97 -20.68
N SER A 169 -8.46 16.06 -20.03
CA SER A 169 -8.41 16.23 -18.57
C SER A 169 -8.76 17.67 -18.18
N ILE A 170 -9.23 17.87 -16.94
CA ILE A 170 -9.50 19.22 -16.44
C ILE A 170 -8.23 20.07 -16.43
N CYS A 171 -7.07 19.45 -16.13
CA CYS A 171 -5.77 20.10 -16.14
C CYS A 171 -5.39 20.66 -17.52
N GLU A 172 -5.73 19.93 -18.59
CA GLU A 172 -5.52 20.39 -19.97
C GLU A 172 -6.52 21.47 -20.39
N ALA A 173 -7.75 21.40 -19.89
CA ALA A 173 -8.81 22.35 -20.22
C ALA A 173 -8.65 23.70 -19.50
N THR A 174 -8.23 23.69 -18.23
CA THR A 174 -8.17 24.87 -17.36
C THR A 174 -6.76 25.43 -17.18
N GLY A 175 -5.72 24.59 -17.33
CA GLY A 175 -4.32 24.97 -17.08
C GLY A 175 -3.95 25.08 -15.60
N GLU A 176 -4.88 24.76 -14.69
CA GLU A 176 -4.68 24.77 -13.24
C GLU A 176 -4.92 23.36 -12.66
N CYS A 177 -4.45 23.10 -11.44
CA CYS A 177 -4.60 21.81 -10.76
C CYS A 177 -5.16 22.03 -9.35
N ALA A 178 -6.42 22.46 -9.28
CA ALA A 178 -7.12 22.76 -8.03
C ALA A 178 -7.84 21.52 -7.44
N GLU A 179 -7.93 20.44 -8.20
CA GLU A 179 -8.74 19.25 -7.91
C GLU A 179 -8.15 18.42 -6.77
N ILE A 180 -6.85 18.57 -6.49
CA ILE A 180 -6.21 17.95 -5.33
C ILE A 180 -6.78 18.54 -4.02
N ILE A 181 -7.07 19.84 -3.98
CA ILE A 181 -7.68 20.49 -2.81
C ILE A 181 -9.10 19.97 -2.61
N GLN A 182 -9.84 19.84 -3.70
CA GLN A 182 -11.21 19.30 -3.68
C GLN A 182 -11.21 17.83 -3.21
N TYR A 183 -10.27 17.01 -3.69
CA TYR A 183 -10.06 15.63 -3.23
C TYR A 183 -9.80 15.56 -1.72
N GLU A 184 -8.87 16.37 -1.20
CA GLU A 184 -8.54 16.37 0.24
C GLU A 184 -9.72 16.77 1.11
N LEU A 185 -10.54 17.72 0.64
CA LEU A 185 -11.75 18.14 1.33
C LEU A 185 -12.81 17.03 1.32
N LEU A 186 -13.03 16.35 0.21
CA LEU A 186 -13.94 15.21 0.10
C LEU A 186 -13.49 14.03 0.97
N GLU A 187 -12.20 13.72 1.02
CA GLU A 187 -11.60 12.72 1.92
C GLU A 187 -11.83 13.06 3.40
N SER A 188 -11.62 14.31 3.77
CA SER A 188 -11.87 14.77 5.14
C SER A 188 -13.35 14.72 5.51
N LEU A 189 -14.23 15.01 4.54
CA LEU A 189 -15.67 14.92 4.69
C LEU A 189 -16.10 13.47 4.90
N LEU A 190 -15.58 12.52 4.11
CA LEU A 190 -15.83 11.09 4.27
C LEU A 190 -15.46 10.60 5.68
N GLU A 191 -14.27 10.98 6.16
CA GLU A 191 -13.81 10.60 7.50
C GLU A 191 -14.69 11.21 8.61
N ALA A 192 -15.11 12.47 8.47
CA ALA A 192 -15.99 13.14 9.43
C ALA A 192 -17.38 12.50 9.50
N VAL A 193 -18.00 12.22 8.35
CA VAL A 193 -19.34 11.62 8.27
C VAL A 193 -19.32 10.18 8.79
N PHE A 194 -18.26 9.42 8.51
CA PHE A 194 -18.06 8.09 9.08
C PHE A 194 -18.02 8.12 10.61
N LEU A 195 -17.31 9.09 11.21
CA LEU A 195 -17.27 9.25 12.67
C LEU A 195 -18.66 9.60 13.25
N ILE A 196 -19.43 10.45 12.58
CA ILE A 196 -20.79 10.82 12.99
C ILE A 196 -21.71 9.60 12.94
N SER A 197 -21.68 8.84 11.84
CA SER A 197 -22.46 7.61 11.65
C SER A 197 -22.19 6.59 12.76
N ARG A 198 -20.92 6.37 13.14
CA ARG A 198 -20.57 5.42 14.21
C ARG A 198 -20.96 5.89 15.61
N ARG A 199 -20.87 7.19 15.89
CA ARG A 199 -21.31 7.78 17.17
C ARG A 199 -22.82 7.61 17.34
N ASP A 200 -23.60 7.86 16.29
CA ASP A 200 -25.06 7.71 16.30
C ASP A 200 -25.49 6.23 16.44
N ALA A 201 -24.71 5.28 15.91
CA ALA A 201 -24.94 3.84 16.08
C ALA A 201 -24.56 3.30 17.48
N GLY A 202 -24.06 4.14 18.40
CA GLY A 202 -23.62 3.73 19.74
C GLY A 202 -22.35 2.87 19.74
N ILE A 203 -21.64 2.81 18.61
CA ILE A 203 -20.42 2.02 18.46
C ILE A 203 -19.23 2.88 18.91
N PRO A 204 -18.50 2.52 19.98
CA PRO A 204 -17.39 3.33 20.47
C PRO A 204 -16.35 3.52 19.37
N TYR A 205 -15.90 4.76 19.15
CA TYR A 205 -14.67 5.02 18.42
C TYR A 205 -13.51 4.45 19.25
N GLN A 206 -13.13 3.21 18.95
CA GLN A 206 -11.86 2.70 19.42
C GLN A 206 -10.79 3.55 18.77
N LYS A 207 -10.05 4.32 19.57
CA LYS A 207 -8.69 4.75 19.22
C LYS A 207 -7.94 3.48 18.80
N ARG A 208 -7.98 3.12 17.52
CA ARG A 208 -7.01 2.19 16.93
C ARG A 208 -5.70 2.96 16.88
N ARG A 209 -5.06 3.08 18.05
CA ARG A 209 -3.62 2.87 18.06
C ARG A 209 -3.47 1.46 17.48
N LEU A 210 -2.89 1.32 16.29
CA LEU A 210 -2.08 0.15 15.97
C LEU A 210 -0.86 0.17 16.91
N GLY A 211 -1.14 0.12 18.22
CA GLY A 211 -0.16 0.04 19.27
C GLY A 211 0.09 -1.44 19.45
N LYS A 212 1.25 -1.89 18.98
CA LYS A 212 1.73 -3.27 19.06
C LYS A 212 0.66 -4.26 18.61
N VAL A 213 0.68 -4.59 17.32
CA VAL A 213 0.02 -5.79 16.83
C VAL A 213 0.32 -6.91 17.82
N ALA A 214 -0.78 -7.45 18.37
CA ALA A 214 -0.79 -8.47 19.39
C ALA A 214 0.14 -9.62 19.02
N GLY A 215 0.66 -10.35 20.02
CA GLY A 215 1.63 -11.43 19.82
C GLY A 215 1.24 -12.39 18.68
N SER A 216 2.21 -13.10 18.10
CA SER A 216 2.06 -13.94 16.90
C SER A 216 0.72 -14.68 16.77
N LYS A 217 0.22 -15.23 17.88
CA LYS A 217 -1.06 -15.92 18.00
C LYS A 217 -2.27 -15.08 17.57
N ALA A 218 -2.34 -13.81 17.95
CA ALA A 218 -3.48 -12.94 17.63
C ALA A 218 -3.55 -12.57 16.14
N ILE A 219 -2.40 -12.42 15.47
CA ILE A 219 -2.37 -12.22 14.01
C ILE A 219 -2.90 -13.45 13.30
N ILE A 220 -2.47 -14.64 13.74
CA ILE A 220 -2.93 -15.91 13.18
C ILE A 220 -4.44 -16.08 13.39
N GLU A 221 -4.96 -15.80 14.58
CA GLU A 221 -6.41 -15.84 14.87
C GLU A 221 -7.22 -14.88 13.99
N LEU A 222 -6.72 -13.65 13.77
CA LEU A 222 -7.35 -12.69 12.86
C LEU A 222 -7.32 -13.16 11.40
N LEU A 223 -6.21 -13.72 10.95
CA LEU A 223 -6.09 -14.30 9.60
C LEU A 223 -7.06 -15.48 9.41
N ILE A 224 -7.19 -16.36 10.41
CA ILE A 224 -8.14 -17.47 10.38
C ILE A 224 -9.57 -16.92 10.25
N ALA A 225 -9.94 -15.95 11.09
CA ALA A 225 -11.29 -15.37 11.08
C ALA A 225 -11.61 -14.61 9.79
N ALA A 226 -10.63 -13.91 9.21
CA ALA A 226 -10.84 -13.08 8.02
C ALA A 226 -10.82 -13.88 6.71
N LEU A 227 -10.02 -14.96 6.65
CA LEU A 227 -9.69 -15.63 5.40
C LEU A 227 -10.21 -17.08 5.31
N ASP A 228 -10.49 -17.74 6.44
CA ASP A 228 -10.84 -19.18 6.50
C ASP A 228 -9.87 -20.08 5.70
N PRO A 229 -8.55 -20.05 6.00
CA PRO A 229 -7.56 -20.82 5.28
C PRO A 229 -7.66 -22.32 5.58
N LEU A 230 -6.98 -23.13 4.77
CA LEU A 230 -6.81 -24.57 5.01
C LEU A 230 -5.63 -24.85 5.93
N LEU A 231 -4.48 -24.24 5.66
CA LEU A 231 -3.22 -24.39 6.40
C LEU A 231 -2.55 -23.03 6.58
N ILE A 232 -1.83 -22.86 7.69
CA ILE A 232 -0.90 -21.74 7.86
C ILE A 232 0.43 -22.29 8.39
N PHE A 233 1.54 -21.93 7.74
CA PHE A 233 2.89 -22.19 8.23
C PHE A 233 3.56 -20.88 8.66
N GLU A 234 4.25 -20.88 9.80
CA GLU A 234 5.07 -19.78 10.30
C GLU A 234 6.56 -20.15 10.23
N VAL A 235 7.28 -19.56 9.28
CA VAL A 235 8.74 -19.68 9.17
C VAL A 235 9.40 -18.57 9.97
N LYS A 236 10.28 -18.92 10.90
CA LYS A 236 11.07 -17.98 11.70
C LYS A 236 12.50 -17.96 11.18
N HIS A 237 12.97 -16.80 10.75
CA HIS A 237 14.35 -16.63 10.33
C HIS A 237 15.21 -16.23 11.53
N PRO A 238 16.36 -16.90 11.75
CA PRO A 238 17.26 -16.57 12.84
C PRO A 238 17.82 -15.15 12.65
N THR A 239 17.78 -14.36 13.73
CA THR A 239 18.49 -13.08 13.83
C THR A 239 19.88 -13.34 14.39
N PRO A 240 20.93 -12.64 13.95
CA PRO A 240 22.23 -12.72 14.60
C PRO A 240 22.09 -12.43 16.10
N ASP A 241 22.70 -13.28 16.93
CA ASP A 241 22.53 -13.42 18.39
C ASP A 241 22.78 -12.14 19.22
N SER A 242 23.15 -11.02 18.60
CA SER A 242 23.55 -9.77 19.25
C SER A 242 22.49 -8.68 19.31
N THR A 243 21.25 -8.93 18.87
CA THR A 243 20.21 -7.90 18.85
C THR A 243 18.95 -8.34 19.61
N GLU A 244 18.45 -7.51 20.54
CA GLU A 244 17.12 -7.65 21.19
C GLU A 244 15.94 -7.51 20.20
N GLN A 245 16.20 -7.62 18.90
CA GLN A 245 15.25 -7.35 17.84
C GLN A 245 14.40 -8.58 17.55
N LYS A 246 13.11 -8.34 17.28
CA LYS A 246 12.13 -9.37 16.95
C LYS A 246 12.56 -10.14 15.68
N PRO A 247 12.47 -11.48 15.63
CA PRO A 247 12.88 -12.24 14.45
C PRO A 247 12.01 -11.92 13.23
N TYR A 248 12.61 -12.04 12.02
CA TYR A 248 11.85 -12.02 10.77
C TYR A 248 10.98 -13.27 10.68
N ARG A 249 9.73 -13.09 10.25
CA ARG A 249 8.71 -14.13 10.17
C ARG A 249 8.04 -14.11 8.82
N ASP A 250 7.73 -15.28 8.30
CA ASP A 250 6.98 -15.45 7.07
C ASP A 250 5.79 -16.38 7.29
N LEU A 251 4.59 -15.91 6.97
CA LEU A 251 3.35 -16.68 7.06
C LEU A 251 2.93 -17.16 5.68
N LEU A 252 3.01 -18.47 5.47
CA LEU A 252 2.52 -19.13 4.25
C LEU A 252 1.09 -19.61 4.51
N ILE A 253 0.13 -18.98 3.85
CA ILE A 253 -1.31 -19.21 4.01
C ILE A 253 -1.81 -20.01 2.80
N VAL A 254 -2.44 -21.16 3.04
CA VAL A 254 -2.88 -22.08 2.00
C VAL A 254 -4.40 -22.15 1.97
N PHE A 255 -4.99 -22.05 0.79
CA PHE A 255 -6.43 -22.20 0.58
C PHE A 255 -6.78 -23.48 -0.18
N ALA A 256 -8.00 -23.97 0.01
CA ALA A 256 -8.57 -25.03 -0.82
C ALA A 256 -8.72 -24.56 -2.28
N ASP A 257 -8.64 -25.49 -3.23
CA ASP A 257 -8.69 -25.18 -4.67
C ASP A 257 -10.06 -24.70 -5.15
N ASP A 258 -11.12 -25.06 -4.41
CA ASP A 258 -12.53 -24.74 -4.69
C ASP A 258 -12.99 -23.40 -4.09
N ASN A 259 -12.07 -22.62 -3.51
CA ASN A 259 -12.40 -21.37 -2.87
C ASN A 259 -13.04 -20.41 -3.89
N GLN A 260 -14.28 -19.97 -3.61
CA GLN A 260 -15.11 -19.20 -4.55
C GLN A 260 -14.57 -17.78 -4.80
N LYS A 261 -13.74 -17.26 -3.89
CA LYS A 261 -13.14 -15.94 -4.02
C LYS A 261 -11.90 -15.99 -4.91
N PRO A 262 -11.78 -15.10 -5.92
CA PRO A 262 -10.57 -14.93 -6.69
C PRO A 262 -9.35 -14.72 -5.78
N PHE A 263 -8.24 -15.39 -6.07
CA PHE A 263 -6.95 -15.26 -5.36
C PHE A 263 -6.50 -13.80 -5.14
N LYS A 264 -6.87 -12.90 -6.07
CA LYS A 264 -6.58 -11.47 -6.00
C LYS A 264 -7.29 -10.75 -4.84
N GLU A 265 -8.38 -11.28 -4.30
CA GLU A 265 -9.14 -10.66 -3.20
C GLU A 265 -8.51 -10.91 -1.83
N HIS A 266 -7.69 -11.96 -1.68
CA HIS A 266 -6.99 -12.26 -0.43
C HIS A 266 -5.70 -11.47 -0.25
N GLN A 267 -5.05 -11.11 -1.36
CA GLN A 267 -3.75 -10.42 -1.36
C GLN A 267 -3.78 -9.08 -0.59
N PRO A 268 -4.77 -8.18 -0.77
CA PRO A 268 -4.82 -6.92 -0.02
C PRO A 268 -5.00 -7.11 1.48
N ILE A 269 -5.83 -8.09 1.89
CA ILE A 269 -6.07 -8.40 3.30
C ILE A 269 -4.76 -8.87 3.95
N VAL A 270 -4.02 -9.73 3.27
CA VAL A 270 -2.76 -10.28 3.76
C VAL A 270 -1.65 -9.23 3.79
N GLU A 271 -1.61 -8.33 2.81
CA GLU A 271 -0.71 -7.18 2.80
C GLU A 271 -1.01 -6.23 3.97
N LEU A 272 -2.28 -5.99 4.31
CA LEU A 272 -2.68 -5.18 5.47
C LEU A 272 -2.08 -5.70 6.79
N PHE A 273 -2.04 -7.02 7.00
CA PHE A 273 -1.41 -7.62 8.18
C PHE A 273 0.12 -7.45 8.19
N SER A 274 0.74 -7.34 7.01
CA SER A 274 2.18 -7.12 6.87
C SER A 274 2.58 -5.64 7.05
N MET A 275 1.67 -4.70 6.77
CA MET A 275 1.93 -3.24 6.90
C MET A 275 2.22 -2.79 8.34
N GLY A 276 1.74 -3.53 9.35
CA GLY A 276 1.93 -3.20 10.76
C GLY A 276 3.21 -3.78 11.40
N ASP A 277 3.96 -4.61 10.67
CA ASP A 277 5.18 -5.28 11.16
C ASP A 277 6.14 -5.52 9.98
N GLU A 278 7.13 -4.64 9.78
CA GLU A 278 8.11 -4.76 8.69
C GLU A 278 8.89 -6.09 8.68
N ARG A 279 8.87 -6.81 9.81
CA ARG A 279 9.50 -8.13 9.96
C ARG A 279 8.53 -9.29 9.76
N LEU A 280 7.29 -9.02 9.35
CA LEU A 280 6.29 -10.02 8.98
C LEU A 280 6.05 -9.96 7.47
N CYS A 281 6.38 -11.04 6.77
CA CYS A 281 5.92 -11.28 5.42
C CYS A 281 4.76 -12.26 5.46
N CYS A 282 3.83 -12.13 4.52
CA CYS A 282 2.77 -13.10 4.34
C CYS A 282 2.63 -13.43 2.86
N SER A 283 2.25 -14.67 2.57
CA SER A 283 1.98 -15.14 1.21
C SER A 283 0.78 -16.07 1.17
N VAL A 284 0.04 -16.02 0.06
CA VAL A 284 -1.15 -16.84 -0.16
C VAL A 284 -0.89 -17.82 -1.30
N HIS A 285 -1.36 -19.05 -1.15
CA HIS A 285 -1.16 -20.13 -2.12
C HIS A 285 -2.40 -21.03 -2.18
N LYS A 286 -2.63 -21.64 -3.34
CA LYS A 286 -3.59 -22.74 -3.43
C LYS A 286 -2.92 -24.04 -2.98
N LEU A 287 -3.72 -25.00 -2.51
CA LEU A 287 -3.23 -26.32 -2.15
C LEU A 287 -2.59 -27.04 -3.35
N SER A 288 -3.19 -26.95 -4.54
CA SER A 288 -2.61 -27.50 -5.78
C SER A 288 -1.25 -26.90 -6.13
N ASP A 289 -1.10 -25.58 -6.01
CA ASP A 289 0.17 -24.87 -6.27
C ASP A 289 1.24 -25.31 -5.26
N LEU A 290 0.86 -25.46 -4.00
CA LEU A 290 1.75 -25.96 -2.95
C LEU A 290 2.20 -27.40 -3.23
N HIS A 291 1.27 -28.29 -3.59
CA HIS A 291 1.61 -29.66 -3.95
C HIS A 291 2.56 -29.72 -5.14
N HIS A 292 2.32 -28.89 -6.15
CA HIS A 292 3.21 -28.79 -7.31
C HIS A 292 4.60 -28.30 -6.91
N ALA A 293 4.68 -27.24 -6.09
CA ALA A 293 5.94 -26.67 -5.61
C ALA A 293 6.77 -27.67 -4.78
N LEU A 294 6.11 -28.41 -3.87
CA LEU A 294 6.73 -29.48 -3.09
C LEU A 294 7.22 -30.61 -4.00
N THR A 295 6.38 -31.10 -4.91
CA THR A 295 6.75 -32.16 -5.87
C THR A 295 7.91 -31.73 -6.79
N ALA A 296 7.95 -30.45 -7.16
CA ALA A 296 9.03 -29.85 -7.93
C ALA A 296 10.30 -29.56 -7.11
N GLY A 297 10.31 -29.87 -5.81
CA GLY A 297 11.43 -29.69 -4.87
C GLY A 297 11.89 -28.25 -4.77
N GLN A 298 10.96 -27.31 -4.79
CA GLN A 298 11.28 -25.90 -4.57
C GLN A 298 11.73 -25.68 -3.12
N VAL A 299 12.97 -25.22 -2.95
CA VAL A 299 13.69 -25.17 -1.67
C VAL A 299 12.89 -24.46 -0.57
N TYR A 300 12.31 -23.30 -0.88
CA TYR A 300 11.53 -22.53 0.09
C TYR A 300 10.35 -23.34 0.65
N PHE A 301 9.57 -24.00 -0.21
CA PHE A 301 8.39 -24.75 0.23
C PHE A 301 8.79 -25.98 1.04
N SER A 302 9.88 -26.66 0.68
CA SER A 302 10.42 -27.79 1.45
C SER A 302 10.90 -27.38 2.84
N LEU A 303 11.44 -26.17 3.00
CA LEU A 303 11.84 -25.63 4.31
C LEU A 303 10.65 -25.08 5.10
N ALA A 304 9.67 -24.50 4.42
CA ALA A 304 8.52 -23.86 5.05
C ALA A 304 7.46 -24.86 5.52
N CYS A 305 7.15 -25.88 4.71
CA CYS A 305 6.01 -26.77 4.92
C CYS A 305 6.39 -28.01 5.74
N THR A 306 6.89 -27.78 6.95
CA THR A 306 7.24 -28.82 7.92
C THR A 306 6.23 -28.86 9.05
N THR A 307 6.20 -29.96 9.80
CA THR A 307 5.36 -30.09 11.00
C THR A 307 5.72 -29.07 12.09
N GLU A 308 6.98 -28.66 12.18
CA GLU A 308 7.45 -27.65 13.14
C GLU A 308 6.93 -26.25 12.83
N ASN A 309 6.76 -25.93 11.54
CA ASN A 309 6.28 -24.63 11.09
C ASN A 309 4.75 -24.56 10.99
N LEU A 310 4.03 -25.69 11.00
CA LEU A 310 2.57 -25.71 10.88
C LEU A 310 1.92 -25.12 12.13
N VAL A 311 1.28 -23.96 11.99
CA VAL A 311 0.63 -23.23 13.11
C VAL A 311 -0.89 -23.30 13.09
N TYR A 312 -1.49 -23.70 11.96
CA TYR A 312 -2.92 -23.92 11.84
C TYR A 312 -3.23 -24.95 10.74
N GLU A 313 -4.18 -25.84 11.03
CA GLU A 313 -4.68 -26.85 10.11
C GLU A 313 -6.19 -27.02 10.32
N ARG A 314 -6.97 -26.84 9.25
CA ARG A 314 -8.42 -27.04 9.25
C ARG A 314 -8.81 -28.47 8.86
N SER A 315 -8.06 -29.08 7.95
CA SER A 315 -8.30 -30.44 7.44
C SER A 315 -6.97 -31.16 7.19
N VAL A 316 -6.92 -32.43 7.59
CA VAL A 316 -5.74 -33.30 7.47
C VAL A 316 -5.59 -33.76 6.02
N SER A 317 -5.01 -32.89 5.19
CA SER A 317 -4.62 -33.25 3.83
C SER A 317 -3.13 -33.58 3.83
N PRO A 318 -2.72 -34.82 3.49
CA PRO A 318 -1.30 -35.18 3.50
C PRO A 318 -0.56 -34.38 2.43
N LEU A 319 0.49 -33.68 2.85
CA LEU A 319 1.41 -33.02 1.93
C LEU A 319 2.26 -34.07 1.20
N PRO A 320 2.62 -33.84 -0.07
CA PRO A 320 3.44 -34.77 -0.83
C PRO A 320 4.86 -34.85 -0.25
N GLU A 321 5.31 -36.07 0.02
CA GLU A 321 6.71 -36.36 0.34
C GLU A 321 7.49 -36.62 -0.96
N VAL A 322 8.61 -35.92 -1.13
CA VAL A 322 9.52 -36.14 -2.26
C VAL A 322 10.57 -37.17 -1.86
N LEU A 323 10.85 -38.12 -2.74
CA LEU A 323 11.93 -39.10 -2.52
C LEU A 323 13.29 -38.39 -2.35
N PRO A 324 14.14 -38.82 -1.40
CA PRO A 324 15.43 -38.20 -1.12
C PRO A 324 16.32 -38.02 -2.36
N GLU A 325 16.33 -39.00 -3.28
CA GLU A 325 17.11 -38.94 -4.52
C GLU A 325 16.63 -37.84 -5.47
N THR A 326 15.31 -37.66 -5.57
CA THR A 326 14.69 -36.61 -6.39
C THR A 326 14.98 -35.23 -5.80
N LEU A 327 14.89 -35.11 -4.47
CA LEU A 327 15.24 -33.88 -3.76
C LEU A 327 16.70 -33.48 -3.98
N ALA A 328 17.64 -34.43 -3.89
CA ALA A 328 19.06 -34.20 -4.14
C ALA A 328 19.33 -33.69 -5.57
N GLN A 329 18.66 -34.25 -6.59
CA GLN A 329 18.79 -33.80 -7.98
C GLN A 329 18.27 -32.37 -8.17
N LEU A 330 17.15 -32.03 -7.53
CA LEU A 330 16.53 -30.71 -7.61
C LEU A 330 17.38 -29.64 -6.91
N ILE A 331 17.94 -29.97 -5.74
CA ILE A 331 18.92 -29.13 -5.04
C ILE A 331 20.15 -28.87 -5.93
N ASN A 332 20.69 -29.91 -6.57
CA ASN A 332 21.84 -29.75 -7.44
C ASN A 332 21.53 -28.85 -8.65
N LYS A 333 20.33 -28.99 -9.25
CA LYS A 333 19.87 -28.11 -10.34
C LYS A 333 19.73 -26.65 -9.88
N SER A 334 19.13 -26.42 -8.71
CA SER A 334 19.03 -25.09 -8.09
C SER A 334 20.42 -24.47 -7.87
N ARG A 335 21.36 -25.24 -7.30
CA ARG A 335 22.75 -24.84 -7.09
C ARG A 335 23.45 -24.45 -8.39
N GLN A 336 23.31 -25.23 -9.45
CA GLN A 336 23.89 -24.91 -10.75
C GLN A 336 23.32 -23.60 -11.32
N GLY A 337 21.99 -23.43 -11.28
CA GLY A 337 21.33 -22.19 -11.72
C GLY A 337 21.79 -20.97 -10.93
N PHE A 338 21.92 -21.12 -9.61
CA PHE A 338 22.42 -20.08 -8.71
C PHE A 338 23.85 -19.67 -9.06
N VAL A 339 24.77 -20.64 -9.20
CA VAL A 339 26.17 -20.37 -9.54
C VAL A 339 26.28 -19.63 -10.88
N ILE A 340 25.51 -20.04 -11.90
CA ILE A 340 25.50 -19.35 -13.21
C ILE A 340 25.01 -17.90 -13.08
N GLY A 341 23.91 -17.69 -12.35
CA GLY A 341 23.36 -16.34 -12.16
C GLY A 341 24.28 -15.44 -11.32
N MET A 342 24.90 -15.97 -10.27
CA MET A 342 25.85 -15.22 -9.44
C MET A 342 27.14 -14.88 -10.20
N ASN A 343 27.63 -15.78 -11.06
CA ASN A 343 28.73 -15.45 -11.97
C ASN A 343 28.38 -14.26 -12.87
N LYS A 344 27.14 -14.19 -13.37
CA LYS A 344 26.67 -13.05 -14.16
C LYS A 344 26.60 -11.76 -13.32
N ALA A 345 26.08 -11.83 -12.11
CA ALA A 345 26.04 -10.69 -11.19
C ALA A 345 27.45 -10.16 -10.87
N ARG A 346 28.42 -11.07 -10.64
CA ARG A 346 29.84 -10.72 -10.45
C ARG A 346 30.45 -10.06 -11.66
N LYS A 347 30.12 -10.50 -12.89
CA LYS A 347 30.59 -9.84 -14.12
C LYS A 347 30.06 -8.42 -14.28
N PHE A 348 28.82 -8.16 -13.87
CA PHE A 348 28.31 -6.79 -13.81
C PHE A 348 29.09 -5.95 -12.78
N TYR A 349 29.35 -6.48 -11.59
CA TYR A 349 30.15 -5.80 -10.57
C TYR A 349 31.59 -5.51 -11.04
N GLU A 350 32.26 -6.47 -11.68
CA GLU A 350 33.59 -6.26 -12.30
C GLU A 350 33.54 -5.15 -13.37
N GLY A 351 32.50 -5.15 -14.21
CA GLY A 351 32.26 -4.12 -15.21
C GLY A 351 32.07 -2.73 -14.59
N ALA A 352 31.39 -2.64 -13.44
CA ALA A 352 31.26 -1.40 -12.71
C ALA A 352 32.63 -0.82 -12.29
N GLY A 353 33.53 -1.69 -11.79
CA GLY A 353 34.89 -1.29 -11.43
C GLY A 353 35.69 -0.77 -12.63
N TYR A 354 35.53 -1.37 -13.81
CA TYR A 354 36.15 -0.89 -15.04
C TYR A 354 35.67 0.52 -15.42
N TYR A 355 34.36 0.77 -15.45
CA TYR A 355 33.83 2.11 -15.77
C TYR A 355 34.19 3.15 -14.71
N GLN A 356 34.28 2.76 -13.44
CA GLN A 356 34.76 3.64 -12.38
C GLN A 356 36.20 4.11 -12.65
N GLN A 357 37.10 3.22 -13.08
CA GLN A 357 38.48 3.56 -13.42
C GLN A 357 38.59 4.52 -14.62
N LEU A 358 37.61 4.48 -15.53
CA LEU A 358 37.53 5.39 -16.67
C LEU A 358 36.90 6.75 -16.33
N GLY A 359 36.41 6.94 -15.10
CA GLY A 359 35.64 8.14 -14.71
C GLY A 359 34.19 8.14 -15.21
N GLU A 360 33.73 7.02 -15.77
CA GLU A 360 32.37 6.85 -16.32
C GLU A 360 31.39 6.46 -15.20
N HIS A 361 31.14 7.37 -14.25
CA HIS A 361 30.39 7.06 -13.02
C HIS A 361 28.94 6.63 -13.27
N ALA A 362 28.27 7.22 -14.27
CA ALA A 362 26.90 6.86 -14.64
C ALA A 362 26.82 5.39 -15.12
N LEU A 363 27.72 4.98 -16.01
CA LEU A 363 27.81 3.61 -16.51
C LEU A 363 28.26 2.63 -15.41
N SER A 364 29.15 3.06 -14.52
CA SER A 364 29.53 2.27 -13.35
C SER A 364 28.32 2.00 -12.45
N MET A 365 27.52 3.02 -12.15
CA MET A 365 26.29 2.88 -11.35
C MET A 365 25.25 1.99 -12.04
N PHE A 366 25.08 2.10 -13.36
CA PHE A 366 24.22 1.20 -14.14
C PHE A 366 24.65 -0.27 -13.99
N MET A 367 25.95 -0.54 -14.06
CA MET A 367 26.48 -1.89 -13.85
C MET A 367 26.27 -2.41 -12.43
N LEU A 368 26.39 -1.54 -11.41
CA LEU A 368 26.05 -1.89 -10.03
C LEU A 368 24.56 -2.22 -9.86
N GLN A 369 23.66 -1.46 -10.50
CA GLN A 369 22.22 -1.74 -10.51
C GLN A 369 21.95 -3.13 -11.12
N GLN A 370 22.58 -3.45 -12.25
CA GLN A 370 22.42 -4.74 -12.91
C GLN A 370 22.96 -5.90 -12.07
N ALA A 371 24.05 -5.69 -11.32
CA ALA A 371 24.58 -6.67 -10.38
C ALA A 371 23.54 -6.98 -9.28
N VAL A 372 22.99 -5.93 -8.64
CA VAL A 372 21.96 -6.07 -7.59
C VAL A 372 20.69 -6.75 -8.10
N GLU A 373 20.16 -6.30 -9.24
CA GLU A 373 18.98 -6.91 -9.87
C GLU A 373 19.22 -8.41 -10.13
N THR A 374 20.38 -8.74 -10.73
CA THR A 374 20.73 -10.12 -11.06
C THR A 374 20.86 -10.98 -9.82
N THR A 375 21.45 -10.47 -8.73
CA THR A 375 21.59 -11.20 -7.46
C THR A 375 20.24 -11.54 -6.85
N PHE A 376 19.32 -10.58 -6.75
CA PHE A 376 17.99 -10.83 -6.19
C PHE A 376 17.15 -11.78 -7.06
N ARG A 377 17.24 -11.65 -8.39
CA ARG A 377 16.55 -12.54 -9.32
C ARG A 377 17.09 -13.97 -9.26
N THR A 378 18.41 -14.11 -9.26
CA THR A 378 19.07 -15.42 -9.15
C THR A 378 18.74 -16.11 -7.84
N THR A 379 18.75 -15.37 -6.72
CA THR A 379 18.38 -15.89 -5.40
C THR A 379 16.92 -16.36 -5.38
N ALA A 380 16.01 -15.55 -5.92
CA ALA A 380 14.59 -15.89 -6.07
C ALA A 380 14.38 -17.16 -6.90
N ILE A 381 14.97 -17.25 -8.10
CA ILE A 381 14.86 -18.43 -8.97
C ILE A 381 15.38 -19.68 -8.25
N ALA A 382 16.54 -19.60 -7.60
CA ALA A 382 17.17 -20.76 -7.00
C ALA A 382 16.42 -21.26 -5.75
N LEU A 383 15.95 -20.36 -4.89
CA LEU A 383 15.30 -20.74 -3.63
C LEU A 383 13.78 -20.93 -3.76
N TYR A 384 13.13 -20.18 -4.63
CA TYR A 384 11.67 -20.17 -4.77
C TYR A 384 11.18 -20.77 -6.09
N GLY A 385 12.05 -20.94 -7.09
CA GLY A 385 11.68 -21.51 -8.40
C GLY A 385 11.08 -20.52 -9.40
N ASN A 386 10.82 -19.27 -8.99
CA ASN A 386 10.41 -18.19 -9.88
C ASN A 386 10.93 -16.82 -9.41
N GLU A 387 10.72 -15.79 -10.23
CA GLU A 387 11.13 -14.42 -9.95
C GLU A 387 9.99 -13.43 -10.21
N ARG A 388 10.10 -12.25 -9.59
CA ARG A 388 9.34 -11.07 -10.00
C ARG A 388 10.01 -10.46 -11.23
N ARG A 389 9.26 -10.35 -12.33
CA ARG A 389 9.72 -9.67 -13.56
C ARG A 389 9.55 -8.16 -13.43
N THR A 390 10.52 -7.51 -12.80
CA THR A 390 10.57 -6.06 -12.57
C THR A 390 12.02 -5.61 -12.46
N HIS A 391 12.27 -4.35 -12.76
CA HIS A 391 13.58 -3.70 -12.57
C HIS A 391 13.67 -2.93 -11.24
N SER A 392 12.56 -2.82 -10.50
CA SER A 392 12.56 -2.19 -9.18
C SER A 392 13.28 -3.09 -8.18
N ILE A 393 14.39 -2.58 -7.64
CA ILE A 393 15.16 -3.21 -6.57
C ILE A 393 14.28 -3.33 -5.32
N ARG A 394 13.46 -2.34 -5.00
CA ARG A 394 12.51 -2.41 -3.87
C ARG A 394 11.56 -3.59 -3.98
N SER A 395 10.97 -3.79 -5.17
CA SER A 395 10.07 -4.91 -5.42
C SER A 395 10.79 -6.26 -5.31
N LEU A 396 12.02 -6.34 -5.82
CA LEU A 396 12.87 -7.53 -5.72
C LEU A 396 13.30 -7.83 -4.28
N LYS A 397 13.65 -6.80 -3.49
CA LYS A 397 13.96 -6.90 -2.05
C LYS A 397 12.74 -7.41 -1.27
N ARG A 398 11.56 -6.83 -1.49
CA ARG A 398 10.32 -7.26 -0.83
C ARG A 398 9.99 -8.71 -1.14
N PHE A 399 10.22 -9.16 -2.38
CA PHE A 399 10.04 -10.55 -2.75
C PHE A 399 11.08 -11.47 -2.08
N ASN A 400 12.35 -11.08 -2.05
CA ASN A 400 13.42 -11.87 -1.44
C ASN A 400 13.37 -11.87 0.09
N GLN A 401 12.65 -10.92 0.72
CA GLN A 401 12.53 -10.82 2.18
C GLN A 401 12.10 -12.14 2.84
N ARG A 402 11.21 -12.90 2.20
CA ARG A 402 10.74 -14.21 2.68
C ARG A 402 11.78 -15.33 2.55
N LEU A 403 12.73 -15.17 1.64
CA LEU A 403 13.74 -16.19 1.32
C LEU A 403 15.00 -15.95 2.14
N THR A 404 15.44 -14.70 2.13
CA THR A 404 16.75 -14.25 2.56
C THR A 404 16.65 -12.86 3.18
N PRO A 405 15.96 -12.70 4.34
CA PRO A 405 15.72 -11.39 4.95
C PRO A 405 17.02 -10.61 5.24
N GLN A 406 18.11 -11.32 5.53
CA GLN A 406 19.44 -10.75 5.76
C GLN A 406 19.98 -9.97 4.54
N LEU A 407 19.58 -10.29 3.30
CA LEU A 407 20.00 -9.52 2.13
C LEU A 407 19.37 -8.13 2.11
N ASN A 408 18.20 -7.96 2.70
CA ASN A 408 17.52 -6.67 2.73
C ASN A 408 18.23 -5.67 3.66
N ASP A 409 18.98 -6.17 4.64
CA ASP A 409 19.76 -5.33 5.57
C ASP A 409 20.97 -4.66 4.89
N ILE A 410 21.36 -5.07 3.67
CA ILE A 410 22.46 -4.43 2.90
C ILE A 410 22.07 -3.03 2.40
N PHE A 411 20.79 -2.85 2.06
CA PHE A 411 20.21 -1.56 1.70
C PHE A 411 19.08 -1.28 2.69
N PRO A 412 19.37 -0.84 3.92
CA PRO A 412 18.33 -0.61 4.91
C PRO A 412 17.38 0.50 4.44
N GLY A 413 16.10 0.41 4.81
CA GLY A 413 15.13 1.48 4.55
C GLY A 413 14.99 2.41 5.76
N GLY A 414 14.31 3.54 5.58
CA GLY A 414 13.78 4.36 6.68
C GLY A 414 14.64 5.53 7.14
N LEU A 415 15.92 5.60 6.75
CA LEU A 415 16.75 6.80 6.90
C LEU A 415 16.82 7.58 5.58
N PRO A 416 16.72 8.92 5.60
CA PRO A 416 16.72 9.72 4.36
C PRO A 416 17.93 9.46 3.45
N ASP A 417 19.12 9.30 4.03
CA ASP A 417 20.35 9.03 3.27
C ASP A 417 20.35 7.64 2.63
N GLU A 418 19.80 6.65 3.33
CA GLU A 418 19.69 5.27 2.83
C GLU A 418 18.71 5.19 1.66
N GLU A 419 17.60 5.91 1.80
CA GLU A 419 16.57 6.03 0.78
C GLU A 419 17.10 6.72 -0.49
N ARG A 420 17.85 7.80 -0.30
CA ARG A 420 18.54 8.50 -1.38
C ARG A 420 19.51 7.60 -2.14
N LEU A 421 20.30 6.78 -1.43
CA LEU A 421 21.26 5.86 -2.06
C LEU A 421 20.55 4.74 -2.84
N LEU A 422 19.46 4.20 -2.29
CA LEU A 422 18.66 3.19 -2.98
C LEU A 422 17.99 3.78 -4.23
N GLN A 423 17.44 4.99 -4.13
CA GLN A 423 16.85 5.69 -5.26
C GLN A 423 17.88 5.96 -6.36
N LEU A 424 19.07 6.48 -5.98
CA LEU A 424 20.18 6.71 -6.92
C LEU A 424 20.56 5.43 -7.67
N LEU A 425 20.61 4.29 -6.97
CA LEU A 425 20.89 3.00 -7.60
C LEU A 425 19.76 2.54 -8.54
N GLU A 426 18.49 2.70 -8.15
CA GLU A 426 17.34 2.32 -9.00
C GLU A 426 17.26 3.18 -10.27
N ASP A 427 17.44 4.50 -10.13
CA ASP A 427 17.38 5.47 -11.23
C ASP A 427 18.44 5.17 -12.29
N ALA A 428 19.60 4.65 -11.89
CA ALA A 428 20.69 4.30 -12.80
C ALA A 428 20.26 3.38 -13.94
N TYR A 429 19.22 2.54 -13.76
CA TYR A 429 18.71 1.68 -14.82
C TYR A 429 18.22 2.48 -16.04
N LEU A 430 17.54 3.61 -15.84
CA LEU A 430 17.03 4.45 -16.93
C LEU A 430 17.92 5.67 -17.17
N GLU A 431 18.27 6.37 -16.10
CA GLU A 431 18.90 7.68 -16.17
C GLU A 431 20.30 7.62 -16.77
N ALA A 432 21.09 6.58 -16.45
CA ALA A 432 22.43 6.42 -17.02
C ALA A 432 22.44 6.19 -18.54
N ARG A 433 21.30 5.83 -19.15
CA ARG A 433 21.19 5.56 -20.58
C ARG A 433 20.56 6.72 -21.35
N TYR A 434 19.65 7.46 -20.72
CA TYR A 434 18.80 8.42 -21.41
C TYR A 434 18.95 9.86 -20.90
N ASN A 435 19.48 10.06 -19.69
CA ASN A 435 19.61 11.38 -19.11
C ASN A 435 21.07 11.86 -19.11
N LEU A 436 21.32 12.89 -19.93
CA LEU A 436 22.63 13.55 -20.04
C LEU A 436 23.04 14.29 -18.75
N HIS A 437 22.09 14.54 -17.84
CA HIS A 437 22.31 15.22 -16.57
C HIS A 437 22.39 14.26 -15.37
N TYR A 438 22.39 12.94 -15.60
CA TYR A 438 22.55 11.98 -14.51
C TYR A 438 23.98 12.03 -13.96
N GLN A 439 24.14 12.67 -12.79
CA GLN A 439 25.42 12.84 -12.13
C GLN A 439 25.50 11.97 -10.88
N VAL A 440 26.57 11.19 -10.80
CA VAL A 440 26.87 10.31 -9.66
C VAL A 440 28.18 10.79 -9.02
N SER A 441 28.13 11.09 -7.72
CA SER A 441 29.33 11.45 -6.97
C SER A 441 30.24 10.24 -6.77
N GLU A 442 31.56 10.46 -6.75
CA GLU A 442 32.52 9.38 -6.49
C GLU A 442 32.29 8.72 -5.12
N GLN A 443 31.88 9.52 -4.13
CA GLN A 443 31.57 9.05 -2.78
C GLN A 443 30.36 8.10 -2.76
N ASP A 444 29.26 8.48 -3.42
CA ASP A 444 28.06 7.63 -3.52
C ASP A 444 28.36 6.35 -4.30
N LEU A 445 29.12 6.46 -5.39
CA LEU A 445 29.53 5.31 -6.19
C LEU A 445 30.35 4.32 -5.37
N HIS A 446 31.34 4.80 -4.61
CA HIS A 446 32.16 3.95 -3.75
C HIS A 446 31.33 3.28 -2.65
N LEU A 447 30.42 4.03 -2.00
CA LEU A 447 29.55 3.51 -0.95
C LEU A 447 28.62 2.41 -1.47
N ILE A 448 27.96 2.66 -2.61
CA ILE A 448 27.07 1.69 -3.24
C ILE A 448 27.86 0.48 -3.72
N SER A 449 29.01 0.66 -4.37
CA SER A 449 29.89 -0.44 -4.80
C SER A 449 30.26 -1.36 -3.63
N SER A 450 30.66 -0.80 -2.49
CA SER A 450 30.96 -1.58 -1.28
C SER A 450 29.75 -2.39 -0.79
N ARG A 451 28.54 -1.84 -0.86
CA ARG A 451 27.31 -2.55 -0.50
C ARG A 451 26.96 -3.65 -1.49
N VAL A 452 27.10 -3.40 -2.78
CA VAL A 452 26.86 -4.42 -3.82
C VAL A 452 27.83 -5.59 -3.65
N PHE A 453 29.10 -5.33 -3.33
CA PHE A 453 30.05 -6.38 -3.00
C PHE A 453 29.58 -7.25 -1.83
N ARG A 454 29.17 -6.62 -0.73
CA ARG A 454 28.62 -7.35 0.44
C ARG A 454 27.35 -8.13 0.11
N LEU A 455 26.47 -7.57 -0.74
CA LEU A 455 25.27 -8.27 -1.22
C LEU A 455 25.63 -9.56 -1.96
N LEU A 456 26.64 -9.52 -2.84
CA LEU A 456 27.09 -10.68 -3.59
C LEU A 456 27.63 -11.78 -2.66
N GLU A 457 28.49 -11.42 -1.71
CA GLU A 457 29.04 -12.37 -0.74
C GLU A 457 27.96 -12.96 0.18
N LEU A 458 27.06 -12.12 0.68
CA LEU A 458 26.00 -12.56 1.57
C LEU A 458 24.98 -13.44 0.84
N ALA A 459 24.66 -13.15 -0.41
CA ALA A 459 23.77 -13.99 -1.21
C ALA A 459 24.31 -15.42 -1.38
N GLU A 460 25.61 -15.56 -1.66
CA GLU A 460 26.26 -16.87 -1.75
C GLU A 460 26.25 -17.60 -0.39
N ALA A 461 26.62 -16.91 0.68
CA ALA A 461 26.65 -17.51 2.02
C ALA A 461 25.26 -17.99 2.47
N VAL A 462 24.23 -17.15 2.32
CA VAL A 462 22.85 -17.47 2.70
C VAL A 462 22.28 -18.60 1.84
N PHE A 463 22.60 -18.62 0.55
CA PHE A 463 22.16 -19.70 -0.33
C PHE A 463 22.70 -21.05 0.13
N GLU A 464 23.99 -21.12 0.45
CA GLU A 464 24.61 -22.35 0.97
C GLU A 464 24.02 -22.77 2.32
N GLU A 465 23.85 -21.83 3.26
CA GLU A 465 23.21 -22.07 4.56
C GLU A 465 21.82 -22.70 4.39
N ARG A 466 20.98 -22.12 3.51
CA ARG A 466 19.64 -22.62 3.22
C ARG A 466 19.65 -24.03 2.65
N LEU A 467 20.57 -24.32 1.73
CA LEU A 467 20.70 -25.67 1.17
C LEU A 467 21.14 -26.71 2.21
N THR A 468 22.05 -26.36 3.12
CA THR A 468 22.49 -27.28 4.18
C THR A 468 21.41 -27.57 5.23
N THR A 469 20.42 -26.67 5.36
CA THR A 469 19.29 -26.85 6.27
C THR A 469 18.31 -27.91 5.77
N ILE A 470 18.28 -28.18 4.46
CA ILE A 470 17.43 -29.21 3.87
C ILE A 470 17.96 -30.58 4.32
N ARG A 471 17.22 -31.26 5.20
CA ARG A 471 17.48 -32.64 5.58
C ARG A 471 16.97 -33.54 4.46
N ILE A 472 17.89 -34.27 3.81
CA ILE A 472 17.61 -35.29 2.78
C ILE A 472 17.14 -36.57 3.45
#